data_AF-A0A9P6WVJ6-F1
#
_entry.id   AF-A0A9P6WVJ6-F1
#
_cell.length_a   1.000
_cell.length_b   1.000
_cell.length_c   1.000
_cell.angle_alpha   90.00
_cell.angle_beta   90.00
_cell.angle_gamma   90.00
#
_symmetry.space_group_name_H-M   'P 1'
#
loop_
_entity.id
_entity.type
_entity.pdbx_description
1 polymer ?
#
loop_
_entity_poly.entity_id
_entity_poly.type
_entity_poly.pdbx_seq_one_letter_code
_entity_poly.pdbx_strand_id
1 'polypeptide(L)'
;MHKLASQTYLMSKLSFAEALNSYSAITRSLNLNMKQVPQDMVFQAIFLLKQGKSVWEEEELTGLSKSTVGRLRKTYCTGVIKPKGGRPKVLSAADERYCVRQVTKNRVPSAVKVAECLENDIGKKVQ
;
A
#
# COMPACT_ATOMS: atom_id res chain seq x y z
N MET A 1 -11.34 44.90 4.21
CA MET A 1 -10.99 43.56 3.70
C MET A 1 -9.95 42.82 4.56
N HIS A 2 -10.06 42.83 5.90
CA HIS A 2 -9.01 42.30 6.80
C HIS A 2 -9.33 40.97 7.51
N LYS A 3 -10.55 40.39 7.34
CA LYS A 3 -10.95 39.18 8.07
C LYS A 3 -10.40 37.87 7.48
N LEU A 4 -10.14 37.81 6.18
CA LEU A 4 -9.70 36.58 5.50
C LEU A 4 -8.25 36.19 5.85
N ALA A 5 -7.35 37.15 5.98
CA ALA A 5 -5.94 36.90 6.31
C ALA A 5 -5.73 36.40 7.76
N SER A 6 -6.61 36.79 8.70
CA SER A 6 -6.57 36.28 10.07
C SER A 6 -7.07 34.83 10.15
N GLN A 7 -8.05 34.47 9.32
CA GLN A 7 -8.63 33.14 9.33
C GLN A 7 -7.68 32.10 8.71
N THR A 8 -6.99 32.42 7.62
CA THR A 8 -5.97 31.54 7.02
C THR A 8 -4.78 31.32 7.96
N TYR A 9 -4.36 32.35 8.70
CA TYR A 9 -3.31 32.26 9.70
C TYR A 9 -3.70 31.41 10.92
N LEU A 10 -4.96 31.49 11.36
CA LEU A 10 -5.48 30.61 12.42
C LEU A 10 -5.57 29.16 11.96
N MET A 11 -5.99 28.91 10.72
CA MET A 11 -6.06 27.56 10.14
C MET A 11 -4.67 26.94 9.97
N SER A 12 -3.65 27.73 9.57
CA SER A 12 -2.27 27.23 9.49
C SER A 12 -1.65 26.94 10.86
N LYS A 13 -1.95 27.77 11.88
CA LYS A 13 -1.52 27.50 13.26
C LYS A 13 -2.18 26.26 13.86
N LEU A 14 -3.46 26.03 13.59
CA LEU A 14 -4.17 24.83 14.04
C LEU A 14 -3.57 23.57 13.39
N SER A 15 -3.36 23.58 12.08
CA SER A 15 -2.68 22.48 11.36
C SER A 15 -1.27 22.21 11.88
N PHE A 16 -0.50 23.25 12.22
CA PHE A 16 0.84 23.10 12.79
C PHE A 16 0.80 22.56 14.23
N ALA A 17 -0.14 23.02 15.05
CA ALA A 17 -0.34 22.51 16.41
C ALA A 17 -0.81 21.04 16.42
N GLU A 18 -1.65 20.64 15.47
CA GLU A 18 -2.03 19.24 15.26
C GLU A 18 -0.83 18.39 14.83
N ALA A 19 0.03 18.91 13.94
CA ALA A 19 1.28 18.25 13.55
C ALA A 19 2.24 18.09 14.74
N LEU A 20 2.39 19.12 15.60
CA LEU A 20 3.20 19.05 16.82
C LEU A 20 2.58 18.14 17.89
N ASN A 21 1.26 18.10 18.03
CA ASN A 21 0.59 17.19 18.95
C ASN A 21 0.75 15.73 18.48
N SER A 22 0.62 15.47 17.17
CA SER A 22 0.97 14.18 16.59
C SER A 22 2.45 13.83 16.84
N TYR A 23 3.37 14.78 16.69
CA TYR A 23 4.80 14.61 16.97
C TYR A 23 5.06 14.24 18.45
N SER A 24 4.40 14.92 19.39
CA SER A 24 4.53 14.64 20.83
C SER A 24 3.90 13.32 21.28
N ALA A 25 2.81 12.89 20.63
CA ALA A 25 2.17 11.61 20.90
C ALA A 25 3.04 10.44 20.39
N ILE A 26 3.70 10.63 19.24
CA ILE A 26 4.68 9.69 18.69
C ILE A 26 5.87 9.54 19.64
N THR A 27 6.40 10.63 20.20
CA THR A 27 7.57 10.60 21.09
C THR A 27 7.25 9.99 22.46
N ARG A 28 6.03 10.18 22.98
CA ARG A 28 5.60 9.64 24.28
C ARG A 28 5.38 8.12 24.26
N SER A 29 5.03 7.55 23.11
CA SER A 29 4.82 6.10 22.96
C SER A 29 6.11 5.30 22.71
N LEU A 30 7.26 5.95 22.55
CA LEU A 30 8.55 5.33 22.16
C LEU A 30 9.49 5.05 23.34
N ASN A 31 9.01 5.06 24.58
CA ASN A 31 9.84 4.75 25.73
C ASN A 31 9.87 3.23 26.01
N LEU A 32 10.69 2.50 25.24
CA LEU A 32 11.06 1.11 25.51
C LEU A 32 12.57 0.89 25.26
N ASN A 33 13.24 0.32 26.26
CA ASN A 33 14.68 0.09 26.43
C ASN A 33 15.39 -0.74 25.32
N MET A 34 15.57 -0.21 24.10
CA MET A 34 16.47 -0.79 23.09
C MET A 34 17.19 0.31 22.30
N LYS A 35 18.39 0.02 21.73
CA LYS A 35 19.15 0.93 20.84
C LYS A 35 18.19 1.55 19.83
N GLN A 36 17.90 2.84 19.98
CA GLN A 36 16.85 3.51 19.20
C GLN A 36 17.29 3.65 17.75
N VAL A 37 16.35 3.31 16.85
CA VAL A 37 16.40 3.77 15.47
C VAL A 37 16.36 5.30 15.51
N PRO A 38 17.26 6.01 14.81
CA PRO A 38 17.25 7.47 14.78
C PRO A 38 15.88 8.02 14.39
N GLN A 39 15.43 9.06 15.09
CA GLN A 39 14.07 9.60 14.92
C GLN A 39 13.81 10.03 13.47
N ASP A 40 14.82 10.57 12.78
CA ASP A 40 14.73 10.97 11.38
C ASP A 40 14.38 9.81 10.45
N MET A 41 14.93 8.60 10.69
CA MET A 41 14.57 7.40 9.94
C MET A 41 13.13 6.98 10.21
N VAL A 42 12.66 7.12 11.45
CA VAL A 42 11.26 6.82 11.80
C VAL A 42 10.30 7.76 11.07
N PHE A 43 10.62 9.05 11.02
CA PHE A 43 9.83 10.03 10.28
C PHE A 43 9.81 9.74 8.77
N GLN A 44 10.98 9.45 8.19
CA GLN A 44 11.07 9.08 6.78
C GLN A 44 10.27 7.81 6.48
N ALA A 45 10.39 6.77 7.31
CA ALA A 45 9.63 5.54 7.15
C ALA A 45 8.11 5.78 7.24
N ILE A 46 7.63 6.56 8.22
CA ILE A 46 6.20 6.91 8.34
C ILE A 46 5.72 7.71 7.13
N PHE A 47 6.54 8.62 6.60
CA PHE A 47 6.22 9.38 5.40
C PHE A 47 6.06 8.46 4.17
N LEU A 48 7.02 7.56 3.95
CA LEU A 48 6.97 6.57 2.86
C LEU A 48 5.78 5.61 2.99
N LEU A 49 5.47 5.19 4.22
CA LEU A 49 4.31 4.36 4.53
C LEU A 49 3.01 5.04 4.12
N LYS A 50 2.85 6.32 4.46
CA LYS A 50 1.65 7.11 4.08
C LYS A 50 1.55 7.35 2.58
N GLN A 51 2.68 7.40 1.87
CA GLN A 51 2.74 7.45 0.40
C GLN A 51 2.36 6.11 -0.27
N GLY A 52 2.14 5.05 0.52
CA GLY A 52 1.75 3.74 0.01
C GLY A 52 2.90 2.90 -0.52
N LYS A 53 4.14 3.25 -0.17
CA LYS A 53 5.32 2.46 -0.54
C LYS A 53 5.27 1.05 0.06
N SER A 54 5.93 0.13 -0.63
CA SER A 54 6.07 -1.24 -0.17
C SER A 54 7.12 -1.34 0.93
N VAL A 55 7.00 -2.37 1.78
CA VAL A 55 7.98 -2.64 2.85
C VAL A 55 9.39 -2.87 2.28
N TRP A 56 9.48 -3.40 1.06
CA TRP A 56 10.75 -3.62 0.37
C TRP A 56 11.40 -2.30 -0.06
N GLU A 57 10.66 -1.40 -0.72
CA GLU A 57 11.17 -0.07 -1.09
C GLU A 57 11.59 0.72 0.16
N GLU A 58 10.85 0.58 1.27
CA GLU A 58 11.21 1.24 2.52
C GLU A 58 12.50 0.71 3.13
N GLU A 59 12.72 -0.61 3.11
CA GLU A 59 13.98 -1.19 3.59
C GLU A 59 15.18 -0.72 2.76
N GLU A 60 15.02 -0.64 1.43
CA GLU A 60 16.06 -0.13 0.53
C GLU A 60 16.37 1.36 0.79
N LEU A 61 15.34 2.17 1.05
CA LEU A 61 15.48 3.62 1.24
C LEU A 61 15.93 4.01 2.65
N THR A 62 15.48 3.28 3.67
CA THR A 62 15.69 3.64 5.10
C THR A 62 16.72 2.77 5.80
N GLY A 63 17.11 1.63 5.21
CA GLY A 63 17.98 0.63 5.85
C GLY A 63 17.33 -0.07 7.05
N LEU A 64 16.04 0.15 7.29
CA LEU A 64 15.30 -0.46 8.39
C LEU A 64 14.88 -1.89 8.03
N SER A 65 15.08 -2.80 8.98
CA SER A 65 14.58 -4.17 8.80
C SER A 65 13.07 -4.20 8.55
N LYS A 66 12.64 -5.16 7.73
CA LYS A 66 11.20 -5.43 7.48
C LYS A 66 10.37 -5.52 8.76
N SER A 67 10.94 -6.08 9.83
CA SER A 67 10.26 -6.23 11.12
C SER A 67 10.03 -4.87 11.80
N THR A 68 11.00 -3.96 11.73
CA THR A 68 10.92 -2.59 12.26
C THR A 68 9.88 -1.79 11.49
N VAL A 69 9.95 -1.81 10.16
CA VAL A 69 8.98 -1.19 9.27
C VAL A 69 7.56 -1.70 9.54
N GLY A 70 7.41 -3.02 9.70
CA GLY A 70 6.13 -3.65 10.01
C GLY A 70 5.55 -3.20 11.36
N ARG A 71 6.39 -2.97 12.37
CA ARG A 71 5.96 -2.40 13.66
C ARG A 71 5.52 -0.95 13.48
N LEU A 72 6.32 -0.12 12.81
CA LEU A 72 5.97 1.29 12.55
C LEU A 72 4.64 1.42 11.81
N ARG A 73 4.42 0.60 10.78
CA ARG A 73 3.14 0.57 10.04
C ARG A 73 1.96 0.23 10.95
N LYS A 74 2.10 -0.76 11.83
CA LYS A 74 1.04 -1.15 12.78
C LYS A 74 0.74 -0.06 13.80
N THR A 75 1.76 0.66 14.26
CA THR A 75 1.60 1.69 15.29
C THR A 75 1.06 3.01 14.73
N TYR A 76 1.55 3.44 13.56
CA TYR A 76 1.33 4.81 13.07
C TYR A 76 0.51 4.89 11.75
N CYS A 77 0.28 3.77 11.08
CA CYS A 77 -0.36 3.72 9.75
C CYS A 77 -1.49 2.69 9.68
N THR A 78 -2.29 2.57 10.74
CA THR A 78 -3.40 1.61 10.84
C THR A 78 -4.48 1.79 9.76
N GLY A 79 -4.66 3.01 9.24
CA GLY A 79 -5.60 3.33 8.17
C GLY A 79 -5.03 3.25 6.74
N VAL A 80 -3.74 2.97 6.58
CA VAL A 80 -3.12 2.90 5.25
C VAL A 80 -3.41 1.55 4.62
N ILE A 81 -4.06 1.57 3.45
CA ILE A 81 -4.35 0.36 2.67
C ILE A 81 -3.01 -0.31 2.31
N LYS A 82 -2.87 -1.58 2.67
CA LYS A 82 -1.69 -2.35 2.30
C LYS A 82 -1.67 -2.55 0.78
N PRO A 83 -0.51 -2.44 0.13
CA PRO A 83 -0.40 -2.81 -1.27
C PRO A 83 -0.83 -4.28 -1.41
N LYS A 84 -1.65 -4.57 -2.43
CA LYS A 84 -2.10 -5.93 -2.70
C LYS A 84 -0.86 -6.77 -3.01
N GLY A 85 -0.55 -7.71 -2.11
CA GLY A 85 0.51 -8.68 -2.35
C GLY A 85 0.10 -9.71 -3.39
N GLY A 86 1.08 -10.47 -3.88
CA GLY A 86 0.86 -11.57 -4.81
C GLY A 86 0.95 -11.17 -6.28
N ARG A 87 0.80 -12.18 -7.15
CA ARG A 87 0.85 -12.00 -8.61
C ARG A 87 -0.44 -11.34 -9.08
N PRO A 88 -0.37 -10.31 -9.93
CA PRO A 88 -1.55 -9.78 -10.60
C PRO A 88 -2.29 -10.88 -11.36
N LYS A 89 -3.61 -10.83 -11.32
CA LYS A 89 -4.44 -11.79 -12.04
C LYS A 89 -4.25 -11.60 -13.54
N VAL A 90 -3.86 -12.68 -14.23
CA VAL A 90 -3.62 -12.65 -15.69
C VAL A 90 -4.94 -12.52 -16.47
N LEU A 91 -5.99 -13.17 -15.97
CA LEU A 91 -7.30 -13.20 -16.58
C LEU A 91 -8.22 -12.13 -15.98
N SER A 92 -8.83 -11.34 -16.85
CA SER A 92 -9.93 -10.47 -16.47
C SER A 92 -11.18 -11.29 -16.16
N ALA A 93 -12.18 -10.68 -15.51
CA ALA A 93 -13.46 -11.34 -15.26
C ALA A 93 -14.19 -11.74 -16.56
N ALA A 94 -13.93 -11.04 -17.67
CA ALA A 94 -14.48 -11.41 -18.98
C ALA A 94 -13.82 -12.69 -19.53
N ASP A 95 -12.51 -12.80 -19.40
CA ASP A 95 -11.73 -13.97 -19.85
C ASP A 95 -12.12 -15.21 -19.05
N GLU A 96 -12.37 -15.08 -17.75
CA GLU A 96 -12.87 -16.19 -16.92
C GLU A 96 -14.24 -16.67 -17.37
N ARG A 97 -15.17 -15.74 -17.65
CA ARG A 97 -16.49 -16.09 -18.20
C ARG A 97 -16.37 -16.78 -19.56
N TYR A 98 -15.41 -16.37 -20.38
CA TYR A 98 -15.11 -17.02 -21.64
C TYR A 98 -14.65 -18.47 -21.39
N CYS A 99 -13.70 -18.71 -20.48
CA CYS A 99 -13.25 -20.05 -20.12
C CYS A 99 -14.41 -20.96 -19.67
N VAL A 100 -15.28 -20.43 -18.80
CA VAL A 100 -16.47 -21.16 -18.33
C VAL A 100 -17.39 -21.51 -19.50
N ARG A 101 -17.60 -20.60 -20.46
CA ARG A 101 -18.40 -20.86 -21.67
C ARG A 101 -17.77 -21.93 -22.56
N GLN A 102 -16.44 -21.93 -22.72
CA GLN A 102 -15.74 -22.96 -23.50
C GLN A 102 -15.99 -24.36 -22.92
N VAL A 103 -15.93 -24.51 -21.60
CA VAL A 103 -16.18 -25.80 -20.93
C VAL A 103 -17.66 -26.17 -20.96
N THR A 104 -18.57 -25.23 -20.69
CA THR A 104 -20.00 -25.54 -20.51
C THR A 104 -20.78 -25.65 -21.81
N LYS A 105 -20.58 -24.71 -22.75
CA LYS A 105 -21.32 -24.67 -24.03
C LYS A 105 -20.58 -25.42 -25.12
N ASN A 106 -19.29 -25.13 -25.28
CA ASN A 106 -18.48 -25.70 -26.36
C ASN A 106 -17.87 -27.05 -25.97
N ARG A 107 -18.10 -27.50 -24.72
CA ARG A 107 -17.66 -28.80 -24.19
C ARG A 107 -16.19 -29.10 -24.43
N VAL A 108 -15.35 -28.05 -24.33
CA VAL A 108 -13.90 -28.20 -24.48
C VAL A 108 -13.39 -29.11 -23.36
N PRO A 109 -12.76 -30.25 -23.68
CA PRO A 109 -12.57 -31.34 -22.73
C PRO A 109 -11.40 -31.14 -21.76
N SER A 110 -10.52 -30.17 -22.00
CA SER A 110 -9.29 -29.99 -21.23
C SER A 110 -8.94 -28.52 -21.06
N ALA A 111 -8.37 -28.19 -19.90
CA ALA A 111 -7.85 -26.86 -19.61
C ALA A 111 -6.76 -26.42 -20.60
N VAL A 112 -5.94 -27.34 -21.12
CA VAL A 112 -4.92 -27.03 -22.14
C VAL A 112 -5.59 -26.54 -23.43
N LYS A 113 -6.69 -27.19 -23.84
CA LYS A 113 -7.46 -26.76 -25.01
C LYS A 113 -8.18 -25.44 -24.78
N VAL A 114 -8.64 -25.18 -23.56
CA VAL A 114 -9.20 -23.85 -23.22
C VAL A 114 -8.12 -22.76 -23.26
N ALA A 115 -6.89 -23.07 -22.83
CA ALA A 115 -5.76 -22.14 -22.92
C ALA A 115 -5.36 -21.86 -24.39
N GLU A 116 -5.34 -22.89 -25.24
CA GLU A 116 -5.17 -22.71 -26.69
C GLU A 116 -6.27 -21.81 -27.27
N CYS A 117 -7.54 -22.01 -26.89
CA CYS A 117 -8.64 -21.13 -27.31
C CYS A 117 -8.47 -19.69 -26.82
N LEU A 118 -8.02 -19.49 -25.58
CA LEU A 118 -7.74 -18.16 -25.03
C LEU A 118 -6.63 -17.43 -25.80
N GLU A 119 -5.58 -18.15 -26.18
CA GLU A 119 -4.47 -17.60 -26.95
C GLU A 119 -4.92 -17.26 -28.38
N ASN A 120 -5.70 -18.13 -29.02
CA ASN A 120 -6.16 -17.93 -30.40
C ASN A 120 -7.25 -16.85 -30.52
N ASP A 121 -8.25 -16.84 -29.63
CA ASP A 121 -9.42 -15.96 -29.77
C ASP A 121 -9.21 -14.60 -29.11
N ILE A 122 -8.45 -14.55 -28.01
CA ILE A 122 -8.31 -13.36 -27.15
C ILE A 122 -6.84 -12.91 -27.06
N GLY A 123 -5.88 -13.69 -27.58
CA GLY A 123 -4.45 -13.36 -27.49
C GLY A 123 -3.88 -13.49 -26.07
N LYS A 124 -4.57 -14.20 -25.16
CA LYS A 124 -4.18 -14.32 -23.76
C LYS A 124 -3.46 -15.62 -23.51
N LYS A 125 -2.15 -15.53 -23.32
CA LYS A 125 -1.31 -16.66 -22.91
C LYS A 125 -1.39 -16.89 -21.40
N VAL A 126 -1.85 -18.07 -21.01
CA VAL A 126 -1.86 -18.54 -19.63
C VAL A 126 -0.83 -19.65 -19.52
N GLN A 127 0.13 -19.49 -18.60
CA GLN A 127 1.19 -20.47 -18.30
C GLN A 127 0.89 -21.20 -17.00
#